data_AF-A0A1R3XZ49-F1
#
_entry.id   AF-A0A1R3XZ49-F1
#
_cell.length_a   1.000
_cell.length_b   1.000
_cell.length_c   1.000
_cell.angle_alpha   90.00
_cell.angle_beta   90.00
_cell.angle_gamma   90.00
#
_symmetry.space_group_name_H-M   'P 1'
#
loop_
_entity.id
_entity.type
_entity.pdbx_description
1 polymer ?
#
loop_
_entity_poly.entity_id
_entity_poly.type
_entity_poly.pdbx_seq_one_letter_code
_entity_poly.pdbx_strand_id
1 'polypeptide(L)'
;MVRNTIGLRLATLGPLENADYIGLDLTLAIHDAVIPSLNHDPHPSPLLRELVAAGQLGARTGHGFLDWPAGAREATTARLAQHIAAQLQANEKGRGT
;
A
#
# COMPACT_ATOMS: atom_id res chain seq x y z
N MET A 1 16.14 -3.43 9.73
CA MET A 1 15.46 -3.25 8.42
C MET A 1 13.94 -3.18 8.58
N VAL A 2 13.28 -4.15 9.23
CA VAL A 2 11.80 -4.18 9.36
C VAL A 2 11.22 -2.99 10.15
N ARG A 3 11.92 -2.54 11.22
CA ARG A 3 11.50 -1.43 12.11
C ARG A 3 11.06 -0.15 11.37
N ASN A 4 11.62 0.13 10.20
CA ASN A 4 11.38 1.36 9.44
C ASN A 4 10.57 1.13 8.15
N THR A 5 9.93 -0.02 8.00
CA THR A 5 9.22 -0.39 6.76
C THR A 5 7.73 -0.52 7.02
N ILE A 6 7.27 -1.72 7.38
CA ILE A 6 5.84 -2.05 7.47
C ILE A 6 5.12 -1.13 8.46
N GLY A 7 5.65 -0.94 9.67
CA GLY A 7 5.01 -0.11 10.70
C GLY A 7 4.88 1.37 10.31
N LEU A 8 5.92 1.97 9.74
CA LEU A 8 5.90 3.39 9.38
C LEU A 8 5.05 3.67 8.13
N ARG A 9 5.02 2.74 7.17
CA ARG A 9 4.20 2.90 5.97
C ARG A 9 2.72 2.67 6.26
N LEU A 10 2.39 1.59 6.97
CA LEU A 10 0.99 1.26 7.25
C LEU A 10 0.32 2.22 8.24
N ALA A 11 1.09 2.90 9.10
CA ALA A 11 0.56 3.94 9.98
C ALA A 11 0.04 5.18 9.21
N THR A 12 0.46 5.37 7.96
CA THR A 12 0.08 6.53 7.12
C THR A 12 -0.73 6.15 5.88
N LEU A 13 -0.55 4.91 5.40
CA LEU A 13 -1.24 4.32 4.27
C LEU A 13 -1.93 3.05 4.75
N GLY A 14 -3.26 3.06 4.85
CA GLY A 14 -4.00 1.84 5.20
C GLY A 14 -3.70 0.69 4.22
N PRO A 15 -3.87 -0.58 4.60
CA PRO A 15 -3.49 -1.71 3.75
C PRO A 15 -4.09 -1.68 2.33
N LEU A 16 -5.36 -1.30 2.20
CA LEU A 16 -6.05 -1.18 0.91
C LEU A 16 -5.56 0.03 0.11
N GLU A 17 -5.39 1.19 0.77
CA GLU A 17 -4.82 2.37 0.13
C GLU A 17 -3.40 2.12 -0.37
N ASN A 18 -2.60 1.38 0.40
CA ASN A 18 -1.27 0.95 0.00
C ASN A 18 -1.34 0.02 -1.21
N ALA A 19 -2.21 -1.00 -1.22
CA ALA A 19 -2.40 -1.89 -2.37
C ALA A 19 -2.78 -1.12 -3.64
N ASP A 20 -3.73 -0.20 -3.54
CA ASP A 20 -4.12 0.70 -4.64
C ASP A 20 -2.97 1.60 -5.09
N TYR A 21 -2.17 2.11 -4.15
CA TYR A 21 -1.04 2.99 -4.43
C TYR A 21 0.06 2.26 -5.21
N ILE A 22 0.38 1.01 -4.85
CA ILE A 22 1.37 0.20 -5.59
C ILE A 22 0.81 -0.26 -6.94
N GLY A 23 -0.46 -0.68 -6.97
CA GLY A 23 -1.11 -1.30 -8.10
C GLY A 23 -1.75 -2.64 -7.76
N LEU A 24 -3.02 -2.82 -8.16
CA LEU A 24 -3.76 -4.05 -7.87
C LEU A 24 -3.36 -5.24 -8.74
N ASP A 25 -2.83 -5.01 -9.93
CA ASP A 25 -2.26 -6.04 -10.78
C ASP A 25 -1.03 -6.70 -10.13
N LEU A 26 -0.12 -5.90 -9.59
CA LEU A 26 1.02 -6.38 -8.84
C LEU A 26 0.59 -7.07 -7.54
N THR A 27 -0.40 -6.50 -6.85
CA THR A 27 -0.96 -7.09 -5.63
C THR A 27 -1.56 -8.48 -5.91
N LEU A 28 -2.31 -8.64 -7.00
CA LEU A 28 -2.87 -9.92 -7.42
C LEU A 28 -1.77 -10.94 -7.76
N ALA A 29 -0.75 -10.53 -8.52
CA ALA A 29 0.37 -11.39 -8.85
C ALA A 29 1.12 -11.89 -7.60
N ILE A 30 1.29 -11.03 -6.59
CA ILE A 30 1.85 -11.41 -5.29
C ILE A 30 0.91 -12.38 -4.58
N HIS A 31 -0.39 -12.10 -4.53
CA HIS A 31 -1.33 -12.98 -3.85
C HIS A 31 -1.36 -14.39 -4.47
N ASP A 32 -1.37 -14.50 -5.80
CA ASP A 32 -1.32 -15.78 -6.51
C ASP A 32 -0.04 -16.58 -6.17
N ALA A 33 1.07 -15.91 -5.90
CA ALA A 33 2.33 -16.56 -5.53
C ALA A 33 2.40 -17.00 -4.06
N VAL A 34 1.86 -16.18 -3.13
CA VAL A 34 2.13 -16.36 -1.70
C VAL A 34 0.95 -16.96 -0.92
N ILE A 35 -0.31 -16.62 -1.26
CA ILE A 35 -1.50 -17.06 -0.50
C ILE A 35 -1.64 -18.59 -0.40
N PRO A 36 -1.35 -19.40 -1.44
CA PRO A 36 -1.43 -20.87 -1.34
C PRO A 36 -0.58 -21.48 -0.22
N SER A 37 0.46 -20.78 0.22
CA SER A 37 1.34 -21.21 1.32
C SER A 37 1.03 -20.57 2.67
N LEU A 38 0.13 -19.57 2.71
CA LEU A 38 -0.17 -18.77 3.89
C LEU A 38 -1.59 -18.96 4.44
N ASN A 39 -2.54 -19.43 3.62
CA ASN A 39 -3.95 -19.50 3.98
C ASN A 39 -4.54 -20.88 3.62
N HIS A 40 -5.57 -21.29 4.36
CA HIS A 40 -6.35 -22.48 4.06
C HIS A 40 -7.18 -22.32 2.78
N ASP A 41 -7.69 -21.11 2.51
CA ASP A 41 -8.19 -20.78 1.17
C ASP A 41 -7.02 -20.25 0.33
N PRO A 42 -6.55 -21.01 -0.69
CA PRO A 42 -5.34 -20.65 -1.42
C PRO A 42 -5.56 -19.53 -2.44
N HIS A 43 -6.78 -19.01 -2.59
CA HIS A 43 -7.10 -18.04 -3.63
C HIS A 43 -7.06 -16.59 -3.12
N PRO A 44 -6.56 -15.64 -3.94
CA PRO A 44 -6.79 -14.22 -3.72
C PRO A 44 -8.28 -13.88 -3.64
N SER A 45 -8.59 -12.78 -2.95
CA SER A 45 -9.95 -12.23 -2.88
C SER A 45 -10.62 -12.12 -4.26
N PRO A 46 -11.88 -12.59 -4.42
CA PRO A 46 -12.63 -12.42 -5.66
C PRO A 46 -12.72 -10.97 -6.12
N LEU A 47 -12.95 -10.04 -5.18
CA LEU A 47 -13.03 -8.61 -5.46
C LEU A 47 -11.73 -8.08 -6.09
N LEU A 48 -10.57 -8.54 -5.62
CA LEU A 48 -9.28 -8.15 -6.21
C LEU A 48 -9.18 -8.58 -7.68
N ARG A 49 -9.64 -9.80 -7.99
CA ARG A 49 -9.66 -10.31 -9.38
C ARG A 49 -10.62 -9.50 -10.25
N GLU A 50 -11.79 -9.15 -9.74
CA GLU A 50 -12.80 -8.35 -10.43
C GLU A 50 -12.27 -6.94 -10.77
N LEU A 51 -11.66 -6.25 -9.80
CA LEU A 51 -11.07 -4.92 -10.00
C LEU A 51 -9.97 -4.94 -11.06
N VAL A 52 -9.07 -5.92 -11.00
CA VAL A 52 -7.99 -6.08 -11.99
C VAL A 52 -8.56 -6.38 -13.39
N ALA A 53 -9.56 -7.27 -13.48
CA ALA A 53 -10.23 -7.59 -14.74
C ALA A 53 -10.96 -6.38 -15.34
N ALA A 54 -11.50 -5.50 -14.50
CA ALA A 54 -12.13 -4.24 -14.91
C ALA A 54 -11.13 -3.11 -15.26
N GLY A 55 -9.82 -3.33 -15.12
CA GLY A 55 -8.80 -2.30 -15.33
C GLY A 55 -8.77 -1.23 -14.25
N GLN A 56 -9.39 -1.48 -13.09
CA GLN A 56 -9.38 -0.61 -11.92
C GLN A 56 -8.16 -0.97 -11.05
N LEU A 57 -7.00 -0.46 -11.43
CA LEU A 57 -5.69 -0.86 -10.91
C LEU A 57 -5.20 0.02 -9.74
N GLY A 58 -6.09 0.81 -9.13
CA GLY A 58 -5.79 1.69 -8.01
C GLY A 58 -5.44 3.12 -8.44
N ALA A 59 -4.49 3.72 -7.73
CA ALA A 59 -4.17 5.15 -7.84
C ALA A 59 -3.80 5.61 -9.26
N ARG A 60 -3.21 4.73 -10.06
CA ARG A 60 -2.78 5.05 -11.42
C ARG A 60 -3.91 5.08 -12.46
N THR A 61 -5.05 4.47 -12.14
CA THR A 61 -6.23 4.41 -13.01
C THR A 61 -7.40 5.23 -12.45
N GLY A 62 -7.21 5.92 -11.33
CA GLY A 62 -8.24 6.74 -10.69
C GLY A 62 -9.26 5.95 -9.85
N HIS A 63 -9.17 4.62 -9.81
CA HIS A 63 -10.07 3.75 -9.07
C HIS A 63 -9.41 2.39 -8.81
N GLY A 64 -9.61 1.85 -7.61
CA GLY A 64 -9.23 0.49 -7.18
C GLY A 64 -10.18 0.02 -6.09
N PHE A 65 -9.66 -0.34 -4.92
CA PHE A 65 -10.49 -0.49 -3.71
C PHE A 65 -11.07 0.85 -3.24
N LEU A 66 -10.39 1.95 -3.54
CA LEU A 66 -10.79 3.31 -3.23
C LEU A 66 -10.96 4.14 -4.51
N ASP A 67 -11.68 5.25 -4.40
CA ASP A 67 -11.71 6.30 -5.40
C ASP A 67 -10.43 7.15 -5.32
N TRP A 68 -9.79 7.38 -6.46
CA TRP A 68 -8.59 8.20 -6.58
C TRP A 68 -8.84 9.40 -7.48
N PRO A 69 -9.46 10.47 -6.94
CA PRO A 69 -9.65 11.70 -7.70
C PRO A 69 -8.31 12.31 -8.12
N ALA A 70 -8.32 13.17 -9.13
CA ALA A 70 -7.13 13.84 -9.62
C ALA A 70 -6.38 14.54 -8.46
N GLY A 71 -5.07 14.31 -8.35
CA GLY A 71 -4.24 14.86 -7.27
C GLY A 71 -4.16 13.98 -6.00
N ALA A 72 -5.02 12.95 -5.85
CA ALA A 72 -5.02 12.12 -4.65
C ALA A 72 -3.73 11.31 -4.50
N ARG A 73 -3.17 10.80 -5.61
CA ARG A 73 -1.91 10.05 -5.60
C ARG A 73 -0.75 10.91 -5.10
N GLU A 74 -0.66 12.13 -5.60
CA GLU A 74 0.35 13.12 -5.23
C GLU A 74 0.21 13.52 -3.76
N ALA A 75 -1.02 13.77 -3.30
CA ALA A 75 -1.29 14.07 -1.89
C ALA A 75 -0.87 12.92 -0.98
N THR A 76 -1.15 11.68 -1.37
CA THR A 76 -0.71 10.48 -0.65
C THR A 76 0.81 10.34 -0.63
N THR A 77 1.50 10.60 -1.74
CA THR A 77 2.98 10.64 -1.78
C THR A 77 3.53 11.70 -0.83
N ALA A 78 2.96 12.91 -0.82
CA ALA A 78 3.38 13.99 0.06
C ALA A 78 3.18 13.63 1.54
N ARG A 79 2.02 13.07 1.89
CA ARG A 79 1.71 12.61 3.25
C ARG A 79 2.70 11.55 3.73
N LEU A 80 3.01 10.57 2.88
CA LEU A 80 3.99 9.53 3.19
C LEU A 80 5.40 10.10 3.40
N ALA A 81 5.84 11.00 2.52
CA ALA A 81 7.15 11.64 2.62
C ALA A 81 7.30 12.45 3.91
N GLN A 82 6.27 13.24 4.26
CA GLN A 82 6.23 14.02 5.50
C GLN A 82 6.31 13.12 6.74
N HIS A 83 5.56 12.02 6.77
CA HIS A 83 5.59 11.08 7.89
C HIS A 83 6.98 10.44 8.06
N ILE A 84 7.57 9.94 6.97
CA ILE A 84 8.90 9.31 7.02
C ILE A 84 9.95 10.32 7.51
N ALA A 85 9.94 11.54 6.99
CA ALA A 85 10.87 12.59 7.41
C ALA A 85 10.74 12.90 8.91
N ALA A 86 9.52 13.05 9.43
CA ALA A 86 9.27 13.30 10.84
C ALA A 86 9.80 12.16 11.74
N GLN A 87 9.60 10.91 11.33
CA GLN A 87 10.05 9.74 12.09
C GLN A 87 11.57 9.57 12.08
N LEU A 88 12.25 9.91 10.97
CA LEU A 88 13.70 9.91 10.91
C LEU A 88 14.30 10.97 11.84
N GLN A 89 13.78 12.20 11.82
CA GLN A 89 14.23 13.28 12.71
C GLN A 89 14.01 12.95 14.19
N ALA A 90 12.89 12.32 14.53
CA ALA A 90 12.62 11.88 15.90
C ALA A 90 13.63 10.80 16.38
N ASN A 91 13.98 9.86 15.51
CA ASN A 91 14.95 8.81 15.81
C ASN A 91 16.39 9.33 15.96
N GLU A 92 16.77 10.37 15.22
CA GLU A 92 18.08 11.03 15.36
C GLU A 92 18.21 11.76 16.70
N LYS A 93 17.16 12.47 17.12
CA LYS A 93 17.13 13.17 18.42
C LYS A 93 17.19 12.21 19.62
N GLY A 94 16.60 11.02 19.51
CA GLY A 94 16.61 10.01 20.57
C GLY A 94 17.91 9.21 20.71
N ARG A 95 18.88 9.36 19.79
CA ARG A 95 20.19 8.70 19.84
C ARG A 95 21.31 9.55 20.47
N GLY A 96 21.03 10.82 20.77
CA GLY A 96 22.00 11.78 21.31
C GLY A 96 21.99 11.97 22.84
N THR A 97 21.30 11.10 23.57
CA THR A 97 21.24 11.05 25.05
C THR A 97 21.63 9.66 25.52
#